data_AF-A0A2V8R5C4-F1
#
_entry.id   AF-A0A2V8R5C4-F1
#
_cell.length_a   1.000
_cell.length_b   1.000
_cell.length_c   1.000
_cell.angle_alpha   90.00
_cell.angle_beta   90.00
_cell.angle_gamma   90.00
#
_symmetry.space_group_name_H-M   'P 1'
#
loop_
_entity.id
_entity.type
_entity.pdbx_description
1 polymer ?
#
loop_
_entity_poly.entity_id
_entity_poly.type
_entity_poly.pdbx_seq_one_letter_code
_entity_poly.pdbx_strand_id
1 'polypeptide(L)' 'IKRLVRLTICFSKKWENLRAALALYFAYYNFCRIHKTIRCTPAMEAGIAKSVWELKDLLAA' A
#
# COMPACT_ATOMS: atom_id res chain seq x y z
N ILE A 1 7.03 3.76 -6.65
CA ILE A 1 6.45 2.83 -7.64
C ILE A 1 7.27 2.89 -8.92
N LYS A 2 8.23 1.97 -9.13
CA LYS A 2 9.03 1.94 -10.38
C LYS A 2 8.24 1.38 -11.58
N ARG A 3 7.26 0.51 -11.31
CA ARG A 3 6.41 -0.14 -12.34
C ARG A 3 5.53 0.80 -13.17
N LEU A 4 5.25 2.00 -12.67
CA LEU A 4 4.48 3.03 -13.39
C LEU A 4 5.38 4.06 -14.08
N VAL A 5 6.71 3.89 -14.00
CA VAL A 5 7.66 4.79 -14.65
C VAL A 5 7.93 4.29 -16.06
N ARG A 6 7.91 5.22 -17.02
CA ARG A 6 8.24 4.98 -18.43
C ARG A 6 9.66 4.39 -18.53
N LEU A 7 9.86 3.35 -19.34
CA LEU A 7 11.13 2.63 -19.54
C LEU A 7 11.61 1.72 -18.38
N THR A 8 10.71 0.99 -17.72
CA THR A 8 11.10 -0.05 -16.75
C THR A 8 10.96 -1.47 -17.30
N ILE A 9 11.95 -2.32 -17.01
CA ILE A 9 12.01 -3.75 -17.41
C ILE A 9 11.11 -4.61 -16.51
N CYS A 10 9.91 -4.13 -16.15
CA CYS A 10 9.02 -4.88 -15.26
C CYS A 10 8.39 -6.05 -16.02
N PHE A 11 8.87 -7.26 -15.72
CA PHE A 11 8.62 -8.50 -16.46
C PHE A 11 7.18 -9.04 -16.47
N SER A 12 6.24 -8.45 -15.72
CA SER A 12 4.87 -8.96 -15.63
C SER A 12 3.88 -8.10 -16.41
N LYS A 13 3.42 -8.63 -17.56
CA LYS A 13 2.49 -8.00 -18.54
C LYS A 13 1.01 -8.24 -18.25
N LYS A 14 0.66 -9.12 -17.31
CA LYS A 14 -0.74 -9.39 -16.93
C LYS A 14 -1.27 -8.28 -16.02
N TRP A 15 -2.42 -7.73 -16.37
CA TRP A 15 -3.10 -6.67 -15.60
C TRP A 15 -3.44 -7.10 -14.17
N GLU A 16 -3.82 -8.36 -13.98
CA GLU A 16 -4.13 -8.94 -12.66
C GLU A 16 -2.96 -8.82 -11.69
N ASN A 17 -1.75 -9.17 -12.15
CA ASN A 17 -0.54 -9.10 -11.32
C ASN A 17 -0.13 -7.66 -11.02
N LEU A 18 -0.46 -6.71 -11.90
CA LEU A 18 -0.26 -5.29 -11.63
C LEU A 18 -1.24 -4.81 -10.55
N ARG A 19 -2.52 -5.15 -10.71
CA ARG A 19 -3.57 -4.82 -9.76
C ARG A 19 -3.25 -5.36 -8.36
N ALA A 20 -2.88 -6.64 -8.25
CA ALA A 20 -2.53 -7.27 -6.98
C ALA A 20 -1.33 -6.57 -6.31
N ALA A 21 -0.26 -6.29 -7.07
CA ALA A 21 0.92 -5.63 -6.52
C ALA A 21 0.64 -4.19 -6.06
N LEU A 22 -0.16 -3.44 -6.81
CA LEU A 22 -0.56 -2.08 -6.42
C LEU A 22 -1.49 -2.10 -5.21
N ALA A 23 -2.46 -3.02 -5.16
CA ALA A 23 -3.35 -3.17 -4.03
C ALA A 23 -2.57 -3.42 -2.73
N LEU A 24 -1.62 -4.37 -2.76
CA LEU A 24 -0.76 -4.66 -1.62
C LEU A 24 0.06 -3.44 -1.18
N TYR A 25 0.64 -2.73 -2.16
CA TYR A 25 1.45 -1.54 -1.87
C TYR A 25 0.63 -0.42 -1.23
N PHE A 26 -0.54 -0.10 -1.78
CA PHE A 26 -1.39 0.96 -1.24
C PHE A 26 -1.99 0.57 0.12
N ALA A 27 -2.36 -0.69 0.31
CA ALA A 27 -2.84 -1.18 1.59
C ALA A 27 -1.76 -1.01 2.68
N TYR A 28 -0.54 -1.48 2.42
CA TYR A 28 0.58 -1.29 3.36
C TYR A 28 0.89 0.20 3.63
N TYR A 29 0.92 1.02 2.59
CA TYR A 29 1.25 2.45 2.70
C TYR A 29 0.22 3.23 3.53
N ASN A 30 -1.06 2.86 3.43
CA ASN A 30 -2.17 3.57 4.09
C ASN A 30 -2.48 3.03 5.49
N PHE A 31 -2.33 1.73 5.74
CA PHE A 31 -2.77 1.10 6.99
C PHE A 31 -1.64 0.72 7.96
N CYS A 32 -0.45 0.36 7.44
CA CYS A 32 0.66 -0.12 8.28
C CYS A 32 1.77 0.92 8.48
N ARG A 33 2.06 1.74 7.47
CA ARG A 33 3.20 2.66 7.51
C ARG A 33 2.85 3.98 8.22
N ILE A 34 3.55 4.28 9.31
CA ILE A 34 3.50 5.59 9.97
C ILE A 34 4.35 6.58 9.17
N HIS A 35 3.78 7.76 8.88
CA HIS A 35 4.46 8.82 8.15
C HIS A 35 4.96 9.90 9.10
N LYS A 36 6.18 10.38 8.88
CA LYS A 36 6.83 11.35 9.79
C LYS A 36 6.06 12.68 9.87
N THR A 37 5.47 13.14 8.76
CA THR A 37 4.80 14.45 8.71
C THR A 37 3.48 14.46 9.46
N ILE A 38 2.60 13.48 9.20
CA ILE A 38 1.29 13.34 9.85
C ILE A 38 1.38 12.58 11.19
N ARG A 39 2.52 11.96 11.51
CA ARG A 39 2.81 11.19 12.74
C ARG A 39 1.90 9.97 12.99
N CYS A 40 0.93 9.73 12.12
CA CYS A 40 0.00 8.61 12.10
C CYS A 40 0.03 7.90 10.74
N THR A 41 -0.83 6.90 10.54
CA THR A 41 -1.05 6.29 9.21
C THR A 41 -2.06 7.12 8.41
N PRO A 42 -2.00 7.16 7.08
CA PRO A 42 -2.93 7.94 6.27
C PRO A 42 -4.40 7.51 6.48
N ALA A 43 -4.64 6.21 6.73
CA ALA A 43 -5.98 5.70 7.03
C ALA A 43 -6.49 6.18 8.41
N MET A 44 -5.60 6.42 9.37
CA MET A 44 -5.98 7.01 10.66
C MET A 44 -6.29 8.51 10.51
N GLU A 45 -5.47 9.25 9.77
CA GLU A 45 -5.71 10.67 9.50
C GLU A 45 -7.05 10.90 8.76
N ALA A 46 -7.39 9.99 7.84
CA ALA A 46 -8.66 10.01 7.12
C ALA A 46 -9.85 9.50 7.94
N GLY A 47 -9.65 9.06 9.20
CA GLY A 47 -10.71 8.52 10.06
C GLY A 47 -11.25 7.13 9.64
N ILE A 48 -10.55 6.43 8.75
CA ILE A 48 -10.95 5.11 8.24
C ILE A 48 -10.51 4.00 9.22
N ALA A 49 -9.32 4.13 9.80
CA ALA A 49 -8.76 3.17 10.75
C ALA A 49 -8.63 3.81 12.14
N LYS A 50 -8.94 3.04 13.19
CA LYS A 50 -8.80 3.48 14.59
C LYS A 50 -7.41 3.22 15.18
N SER A 51 -6.69 2.26 14.62
CA SER A 51 -5.37 1.83 15.08
C SER A 51 -4.47 1.52 13.88
N VAL A 52 -3.15 1.46 14.14
CA VAL A 52 -2.17 1.00 13.15
C VAL A 52 -2.37 -0.49 12.91
N TRP A 53 -2.38 -0.91 11.64
CA TRP A 53 -2.50 -2.33 11.30
C TRP A 53 -1.14 -3.01 11.36
N GLU A 54 -1.11 -4.21 11.92
CA GLU A 54 0.03 -5.11 11.79
C GLU A 54 -0.02 -5.84 10.43
N LEU A 55 1.11 -6.44 10.04
CA LEU A 55 1.18 -7.20 8.78
C LEU A 55 0.19 -8.37 8.74
N LYS A 56 -0.11 -8.96 9.90
CA LYS A 56 -1.09 -10.04 10.05
C LYS A 56 -2.50 -9.57 9.71
N ASP A 57 -2.86 -8.36 10.13
CA ASP A 57 -4.19 -7.78 9.90
C ASP A 57 -4.36 -7.45 8.41
N LEU A 58 -3.28 -7.00 7.77
CA LEU A 58 -3.24 -6.74 6.33
C LEU A 58 -3.45 -8.02 5.48
N LEU A 59 -2.90 -9.15 5.93
CA LEU A 59 -3.01 -10.44 5.22
C LEU A 59 -4.35 -11.15 5.48
N ALA A 60 -5.03 -10.80 6.57
CA ALA A 60 -6.32 -11.37 6.95
C ALA A 60 -7.53 -10.62 6.36
N ALA A 61 -7.32 -9.42 5.82
CA ALA A 61 -8.34 -8.57 5.20
C ALA A 61 -8.65 -8.97 3.74
#